data_AF-A0A930IZZ4-F1
#
_entry.id   AF-A0A930IZZ4-F1
#
_cell.length_a   1.000
_cell.length_b   1.000
_cell.length_c   1.000
_cell.angle_alpha   90.00
_cell.angle_beta   90.00
_cell.angle_gamma   90.00
#
_symmetry.space_group_name_H-M   'P 1'
#
loop_
_entity.id
_entity.type
_entity.pdbx_description
1 polymer ?
#
loop_
_entity_poly.entity_id
_entity_poly.type
_entity_poly.pdbx_seq_one_letter_code
_entity_poly.pdbx_strand_id
1 'polypeptide(L)'
;SEPFGISPLEAMQSGTPSIISKQSGCAEILNNCIKVDYWDIHALADAIYSICDNESLFDYLSVEGKREVDQITWEKVGAWIRELYLRTLGWQ
;
A
#
# COMPACT_ATOMS: atom_id res chain seq x y z
N SER A 1 -3.65 -7.14 14.46
CA SER A 1 -3.98 -5.96 13.64
C SER A 1 -2.81 -5.01 13.62
N GLU A 2 -2.37 -4.63 12.42
CA GLU A 2 -1.51 -3.47 12.22
C GLU A 2 -2.43 -2.30 11.84
N PRO A 3 -2.51 -1.22 12.64
CA PRO A 3 -3.55 -0.20 12.49
C PRO A 3 -3.42 0.62 11.20
N PHE A 4 -2.24 0.69 10.60
CA PHE A 4 -2.02 1.30 9.29
C PHE A 4 -1.02 0.47 8.47
N GLY A 5 0.19 0.33 9.00
CA GLY A 5 1.29 -0.35 8.32
C GLY A 5 1.87 0.51 7.23
N ILE A 6 2.87 1.32 7.59
CA ILE A 6 3.65 2.12 6.64
C ILE A 6 4.70 1.28 5.92
N SER A 7 5.11 0.15 6.50
CA SER A 7 6.14 -0.74 5.96
C SER A 7 5.83 -1.22 4.54
N PRO A 8 4.58 -1.61 4.17
CA PRO A 8 4.23 -1.91 2.78
C PRO A 8 4.38 -0.72 1.83
N LEU A 9 4.08 0.50 2.28
CA LEU A 9 4.25 1.71 1.47
C LEU A 9 5.74 1.96 1.18
N GLU A 10 6.60 1.81 2.20
CA GLU A 10 8.05 1.97 2.08
C GLU A 10 8.68 0.89 1.19
N ALA A 11 8.23 -0.36 1.32
CA ALA A 11 8.65 -1.47 0.47
C ALA A 11 8.27 -1.22 -0.99
N MET A 12 7.02 -0.81 -1.26
CA MET A 12 6.55 -0.46 -2.61
C MET A 12 7.29 0.76 -3.17
N GLN A 13 7.59 1.79 -2.37
CA GLN A 13 8.39 2.94 -2.82
C GLN A 13 9.80 2.54 -3.27
N SER A 14 10.35 1.49 -2.67
CA SER A 14 11.64 0.91 -3.00
C SER A 14 11.58 -0.03 -4.22
N GLY A 15 10.41 -0.23 -4.82
CA GLY A 15 10.21 -1.16 -5.94
C GLY A 15 10.09 -2.62 -5.52
N THR A 16 9.80 -2.90 -4.24
CA THR A 16 9.64 -4.27 -3.74
C THR A 16 8.16 -4.67 -3.73
N PRO A 17 7.76 -5.72 -4.47
CA PRO A 17 6.41 -6.28 -4.39
C PRO A 17 6.05 -6.63 -2.95
N SER A 18 4.83 -6.30 -2.53
CA SER A 18 4.37 -6.46 -1.15
C SER A 18 3.17 -7.40 -1.07
N ILE A 19 3.20 -8.30 -0.09
CA ILE A 19 2.06 -9.13 0.31
C ILE A 19 1.56 -8.59 1.65
N ILE A 20 0.29 -8.26 1.74
CA ILE A 20 -0.33 -7.69 2.94
C ILE A 20 -1.53 -8.51 3.40
N SER A 21 -1.85 -8.42 4.70
CA SER A 21 -3.08 -8.97 5.24
C SER A 21 -4.28 -8.12 4.82
N LYS A 22 -5.41 -8.76 4.50
CA LYS A 22 -6.71 -8.09 4.27
C LYS A 22 -7.19 -7.26 5.46
N GLN A 23 -6.69 -7.57 6.66
CA GLN A 23 -7.01 -6.90 7.92
C GLN A 23 -5.99 -5.80 8.29
N SER A 24 -5.06 -5.49 7.38
CA SER A 24 -4.15 -4.35 7.51
C SER A 24 -4.87 -3.04 7.19
N GLY A 25 -4.56 -1.95 7.92
CA GLY A 25 -5.10 -0.62 7.61
C GLY A 25 -4.74 -0.12 6.20
N CYS A 26 -3.57 -0.52 5.66
CA CYS A 26 -3.18 -0.16 4.30
C CYS A 26 -3.91 -0.98 3.21
N ALA A 27 -4.64 -2.04 3.59
CA ALA A 27 -5.40 -2.85 2.63
C ALA A 27 -6.54 -2.07 1.97
N GLU A 28 -7.03 -0.99 2.58
CA GLU A 28 -8.07 -0.13 2.01
C GLU A 28 -7.55 0.82 0.93
N ILE A 29 -6.26 1.19 1.00
CA ILE A 29 -5.68 2.23 0.15
C ILE A 29 -4.81 1.68 -0.98
N LEU A 30 -4.21 0.50 -0.81
CA LEU A 30 -3.28 -0.10 -1.78
C LEU A 30 -4.02 -1.06 -2.72
N ASN A 31 -3.78 -0.96 -4.02
CA ASN A 31 -4.37 -1.83 -5.04
C ASN A 31 -3.33 -2.73 -5.72
N ASN A 32 -2.11 -2.23 -5.90
CA ASN A 32 -1.03 -2.93 -6.58
C ASN A 32 -0.16 -3.75 -5.60
N CYS A 33 -0.83 -4.56 -4.78
CA CYS A 33 -0.20 -5.50 -3.85
C CYS A 33 -1.06 -6.77 -3.72
N ILE A 34 -0.47 -7.88 -3.29
CA ILE A 34 -1.24 -9.11 -3.06
C ILE A 34 -1.85 -9.05 -1.66
N LYS A 35 -3.17 -9.27 -1.57
CA LYS A 35 -3.91 -9.25 -0.30
C LYS A 35 -4.35 -10.66 0.07
N VAL A 36 -3.86 -11.15 1.21
CA VAL A 36 -4.19 -12.51 1.71
C VAL A 36 -4.93 -12.44 3.04
N ASP A 37 -5.74 -13.48 3.33
CA ASP A 37 -6.16 -13.71 4.72
C ASP A 37 -4.94 -14.22 5.49
N TYR A 38 -4.63 -13.63 6.65
CA TYR A 38 -3.44 -14.01 7.42
C TYR A 38 -3.52 -15.43 7.99
N TRP A 39 -4.71 -16.04 8.05
CA TRP A 39 -4.89 -17.44 8.43
C TRP A 39 -4.70 -18.41 7.26
N ASP A 40 -4.75 -17.93 6.02
CA ASP A 40 -4.62 -18.77 4.83
C ASP A 40 -3.14 -18.92 4.45
N ILE A 41 -2.49 -19.89 5.10
CA ILE A 41 -1.07 -20.18 4.88
C ILE A 41 -0.77 -20.69 3.47
N HIS A 42 -1.74 -21.30 2.79
CA HIS A 42 -1.57 -21.79 1.42
C HIS A 42 -1.59 -20.62 0.44
N ALA A 43 -2.55 -19.71 0.57
CA ALA A 43 -2.58 -18.50 -0.24
C ALA A 43 -1.33 -17.63 -0.05
N LEU A 44 -0.81 -17.54 1.18
CA LEU A 44 0.45 -16.82 1.44
C LEU A 44 1.64 -17.51 0.77
N ALA A 45 1.76 -18.83 0.88
CA ALA A 45 2.83 -19.58 0.23
C ALA A 45 2.76 -19.47 -1.30
N ASP A 46 1.58 -19.59 -1.88
CA ASP A 46 1.34 -19.45 -3.32
C ASP A 46 1.66 -18.04 -3.80
N ALA A 47 1.33 -17.01 -3.02
CA ALA A 47 1.68 -15.62 -3.34
C ALA A 47 3.20 -15.40 -3.35
N ILE A 48 3.92 -15.92 -2.34
CA ILE A 48 5.38 -15.84 -2.28
C ILE A 48 5.99 -16.57 -3.50
N TYR A 49 5.54 -17.80 -3.76
CA TYR A 49 6.02 -18.58 -4.90
C TYR A 49 5.75 -17.87 -6.24
N SER A 50 4.54 -17.36 -6.44
CA SER A 50 4.15 -16.67 -7.67
C SER A 50 4.99 -15.43 -7.92
N ILE A 51 5.31 -14.63 -6.89
CA ILE A 51 6.18 -13.45 -7.04
C ILE A 51 7.61 -13.86 -7.41
N CYS A 52 8.12 -14.96 -6.88
CA CYS A 52 9.49 -15.40 -7.15
C CYS A 52 9.66 -16.13 -8.50
N ASP A 53 8.61 -16.82 -8.97
CA ASP A 53 8.67 -17.66 -10.18
C ASP A 53 8.17 -16.93 -11.43
N ASN A 54 7.27 -15.96 -11.29
CA ASN A 54 6.70 -15.20 -12.39
C ASN A 54 7.31 -13.79 -12.50
N GLU A 55 8.29 -13.63 -13.39
CA GLU A 55 8.97 -12.35 -13.67
C GLU A 55 8.00 -11.24 -14.07
N SER A 56 6.98 -11.54 -14.89
CA SER A 56 5.99 -10.54 -15.32
C SER A 56 5.13 -10.03 -14.17
N LEU A 57 4.82 -10.90 -13.20
CA LEU A 57 4.09 -10.51 -11.99
C LEU A 57 4.96 -9.66 -11.06
N PHE A 58 6.22 -10.05 -10.88
CA PHE A 58 7.20 -9.28 -10.10
C PHE A 58 7.33 -7.86 -10.66
N ASP A 59 7.59 -7.74 -11.96
CA ASP A 59 7.78 -6.46 -12.63
C ASP A 59 6.53 -5.58 -12.55
N TYR A 60 5.36 -6.16 -12.80
CA TYR A 60 4.09 -5.45 -12.68
C TYR A 60 3.89 -4.88 -11.26
N LEU A 61 4.04 -5.71 -10.23
CA LEU A 61 3.86 -5.29 -8.83
C LEU A 61 4.94 -4.29 -8.38
N SER A 62 6.17 -4.41 -8.87
CA SER A 62 7.25 -3.48 -8.59
C SER A 62 6.97 -2.10 -9.18
N VAL A 63 6.64 -2.04 -10.47
CA VAL A 63 6.45 -0.78 -11.21
C VAL A 63 5.14 -0.10 -10.83
N GLU A 64 4.02 -0.80 -10.89
CA GLU A 64 2.71 -0.22 -10.61
C GLU A 64 2.50 -0.01 -9.11
N GLY A 65 3.10 -0.85 -8.27
CA GLY A 65 3.13 -0.64 -6.83
C GLY A 65 3.85 0.65 -6.47
N LYS A 66 5.05 0.86 -7.02
CA LYS A 66 5.79 2.11 -6.83
C LYS A 66 5.01 3.32 -7.34
N ARG A 67 4.44 3.23 -8.54
CA ARG A 67 3.65 4.32 -9.15
C ARG A 67 2.44 4.71 -8.30
N GLU A 68 1.77 3.74 -7.69
CA GLU A 68 0.64 3.99 -6.78
C GLU A 68 1.10 4.76 -5.54
N VAL A 69 2.13 4.29 -4.83
CA VAL A 69 2.58 4.93 -3.59
C VAL A 69 3.25 6.28 -3.82
N ASP A 70 3.86 6.51 -4.98
CA ASP A 70 4.42 7.83 -5.36
C ASP A 70 3.31 8.90 -5.49
N GLN A 71 2.03 8.52 -5.64
CA GLN A 71 0.90 9.47 -5.62
C GLN A 71 0.44 9.85 -4.21
N ILE A 72 0.77 9.03 -3.20
CA ILE A 72 0.43 9.23 -1.80
C ILE A 72 1.55 10.05 -1.14
N THR A 73 1.35 11.35 -1.04
CA THR A 73 2.39 12.30 -0.59
C THR A 73 1.97 13.05 0.66
N TRP A 74 2.94 13.31 1.54
CA TRP A 74 2.72 14.09 2.76
C TRP A 74 2.28 15.52 2.46
N GLU A 75 2.74 16.09 1.36
CA GLU A 75 2.40 17.44 0.92
C GLU A 75 0.91 17.57 0.59
N LYS A 76 0.35 16.61 -0.18
CA LYS A 76 -1.09 16.58 -0.51
C LYS A 76 -1.93 16.45 0.76
N VAL A 77 -1.57 15.52 1.64
CA VAL A 77 -2.30 15.26 2.89
C VAL A 77 -2.21 16.45 3.84
N GLY A 78 -1.02 17.03 4.01
CA GLY A 78 -0.81 18.20 4.87
C GLY A 78 -1.55 19.45 4.38
N ALA A 79 -1.55 19.70 3.08
CA ALA A 79 -2.33 20.80 2.48
C ALA A 79 -3.83 20.62 2.73
N TRP A 80 -4.36 19.41 2.52
CA TRP A 80 -5.77 19.10 2.76
C TRP A 80 -6.17 19.24 4.23
N ILE A 81 -5.35 18.72 5.16
CA ILE A 81 -5.60 18.86 6.59
C ILE A 81 -5.64 20.34 6.97
N ARG A 82 -4.67 21.14 6.53
CA ARG A 82 -4.63 22.58 6.80
C ARG A 82 -5.90 23.28 6.28
N GLU A 83 -6.31 22.98 5.06
CA GLU A 83 -7.53 23.53 4.47
C GLU A 83 -8.77 23.17 5.30
N LEU A 84 -8.88 21.94 5.79
CA LEU A 84 -9.99 21.50 6.65
C LEU A 84 -10.05 22.32 7.95
N TYR A 85 -8.90 22.57 8.59
CA TYR A 85 -8.82 23.43 9.78
C TYR A 85 -9.24 24.87 9.48
N LEU A 86 -8.79 25.45 8.37
CA LEU A 86 -9.14 26.83 7.99
C LEU A 86 -10.65 26.99 7.75
N ARG A 87 -11.27 26.04 7.04
CA ARG A 87 -12.73 26.00 6.83
C ARG A 87 -13.49 25.86 8.15
N THR A 88 -13.03 24.99 9.04
CA THR A 88 -13.67 24.75 10.34
C THR A 88 -13.61 25.98 11.26
N LEU A 89 -12.50 26.74 11.20
CA LEU A 89 -12.32 27.97 11.95
C LEU A 89 -13.00 29.20 11.31
N GLY A 90 -13.58 29.06 10.11
CA GLY A 90 -14.19 30.16 9.35
C GLY A 90 -13.17 31.19 8.84
N TRP A 91 -11.91 30.77 8.68
CA TRP A 91 -10.84 31.61 8.13
C TRP A 91 -10.73 31.49 6.60
N GLN A 92 -11.59 30.66 6.01
CA GLN A 92 -11.83 30.48 4.59
C GLN A 92 -13.31 30.17 4.35
#